data_AF-A0A151T5H2-F1
#
_entry.id   AF-A0A151T5H2-F1
#
_cell.length_a   1.000
_cell.length_b   1.000
_cell.length_c   1.000
_cell.angle_alpha   90.00
_cell.angle_beta   90.00
_cell.angle_gamma   90.00
#
_symmetry.space_group_name_H-M   'P 1'
#
loop_
_entity.id
_entity.type
_entity.pdbx_description
1 polymer ?
#
loop_
_entity_poly.entity_id
_entity_poly.type
_entity_poly.pdbx_seq_one_letter_code
_entity_poly.pdbx_strand_id
1 'polypeptide(L)' 'REGVNVKGYNGWSFSDSFEWDAGYTVRFGIIYVDFKNNMRRYPKFSAFWLKKFLLK' A
#
# COMPACT_ATOMS: atom_id res chain seq x y z
N ARG A 1 -25.98 6.04 -4.23
CA ARG A 1 -25.21 5.16 -5.16
C ARG A 1 -25.69 5.47 -6.57
N GLU A 2 -24.81 5.89 -7.47
CA GLU A 2 -25.16 6.48 -8.78
C GLU A 2 -25.26 5.44 -9.93
N GLY A 3 -25.64 4.20 -9.63
CA GLY A 3 -25.90 3.18 -10.66
C GLY A 3 -24.67 2.57 -11.36
N VAL A 4 -23.46 3.06 -11.10
CA VAL A 4 -22.23 2.47 -11.68
C VAL A 4 -21.94 1.07 -11.11
N ASN A 5 -21.66 0.12 -12.00
CA ASN A 5 -21.34 -1.27 -11.67
C ASN A 5 -19.84 -1.46 -11.35
N VAL A 6 -19.41 -1.01 -10.17
CA VAL A 6 -18.01 -1.13 -9.72
C VAL A 6 -17.67 -2.59 -9.39
N LYS A 7 -16.62 -3.14 -10.00
CA LYS A 7 -16.20 -4.54 -9.83
C LYS A 7 -15.04 -4.75 -8.86
N GLY A 8 -14.33 -3.70 -8.49
CA GLY A 8 -13.18 -3.82 -7.60
C GLY A 8 -12.58 -2.48 -7.21
N TYR A 9 -11.67 -2.54 -6.25
CA TYR A 9 -10.91 -1.40 -5.75
C TYR A 9 -9.47 -1.85 -5.50
N ASN A 10 -8.50 -1.10 -6.00
CA ASN A 10 -7.08 -1.34 -5.76
C ASN A 10 -6.48 -0.15 -5.03
N GLY A 11 -5.98 -0.38 -3.81
CA GLY A 11 -5.26 0.63 -3.06
C GLY A 11 -3.86 0.83 -3.64
N TRP A 12 -3.48 2.08 -3.91
CA TRP A 12 -2.11 2.43 -4.28
C TRP A 12 -1.30 2.74 -3.01
N SER A 13 -0.19 2.07 -2.73
CA SER A 13 0.42 0.93 -3.42
C SER A 13 0.58 -0.26 -2.47
N PHE A 14 0.99 -1.42 -3.01
CA PHE A 14 1.25 -2.58 -2.16
C PHE A 14 2.42 -2.36 -1.19
N SER A 15 3.53 -1.76 -1.65
CA SER A 15 4.72 -1.48 -0.86
C SER A 15 5.33 -0.14 -1.20
N ASP A 16 6.08 0.46 -0.27
CA ASP A 16 6.85 1.66 -0.55
C ASP A 16 7.79 1.43 -1.74
N SER A 17 7.80 2.37 -2.68
CA SER A 17 8.46 2.26 -3.98
C SER A 17 9.19 3.56 -4.35
N PHE A 18 9.81 3.56 -5.53
CA PHE A 18 10.29 4.76 -6.18
C PHE A 18 9.11 5.56 -6.74
N GLU A 19 8.97 6.81 -6.29
CA GLU A 19 7.89 7.72 -6.67
C GLU A 19 8.42 8.83 -7.59
N TRP A 20 8.84 8.45 -8.80
CA TRP A 20 9.19 9.36 -9.90
C TRP A 20 10.13 10.51 -9.48
N ASP A 21 9.65 11.75 -9.53
CA ASP A 21 10.42 12.96 -9.19
C ASP A 21 10.84 12.99 -7.71
N ALA A 22 10.03 12.40 -6.83
CA ALA A 22 10.29 12.33 -5.39
C ALA A 22 11.26 11.21 -4.99
N GLY A 23 11.62 10.32 -5.92
CA GLY A 23 12.48 9.18 -5.65
C GLY A 23 11.95 8.32 -4.50
N TYR A 24 12.80 7.95 -3.54
CA TYR A 24 12.42 7.11 -2.39
C TYR A 24 12.00 7.91 -1.13
N THR A 25 11.74 9.22 -1.28
CA THR A 25 11.40 10.08 -0.14
C THR A 25 9.92 10.01 0.24
N VAL A 26 9.04 9.68 -0.72
CA VAL A 26 7.59 9.51 -0.54
C VAL A 26 7.24 8.03 -0.44
N ARG A 27 6.22 7.69 0.37
CA ARG A 27 5.90 6.31 0.79
C ARG A 27 4.39 6.03 0.78
N PHE A 28 3.88 5.53 -0.33
CA PHE A 28 2.45 5.18 -0.49
C PHE A 28 2.08 3.76 -0.07
N GLY A 29 3.05 2.87 0.12
CA GLY A 29 2.79 1.46 0.32
C GLY A 29 2.02 1.16 1.59
N ILE A 30 1.16 0.14 1.56
CA ILE A 30 0.64 -0.48 2.79
C ILE A 30 1.70 -1.32 3.51
N ILE A 31 2.79 -1.65 2.82
CA ILE A 31 3.99 -2.29 3.36
C ILE A 31 5.13 -1.28 3.38
N TYR A 32 5.73 -1.06 4.55
CA TYR A 32 6.95 -0.28 4.70
C TYR A 32 8.15 -1.06 4.17
N VAL A 33 9.02 -0.38 3.41
CA VAL A 33 10.29 -0.94 2.90
C VAL A 33 11.47 -0.17 3.49
N ASP A 34 12.34 -0.88 4.19
CA ASP A 34 13.60 -0.34 4.68
C ASP A 34 14.67 -0.40 3.59
N PHE A 35 14.76 0.67 2.81
CA PHE A 35 15.75 0.79 1.73
C PHE A 35 17.21 0.80 2.22
N LYS A 36 17.45 1.08 3.50
CA LYS A 36 18.81 1.10 4.08
C LYS A 36 19.24 -0.26 4.62
N ASN A 37 18.28 -1.15 4.90
CA ASN A 37 18.54 -2.46 5.48
C ASN A 37 18.02 -3.59 4.57
N ASN A 38 18.72 -3.79 3.45
CA ASN A 38 18.45 -4.88 2.48
C ASN A 38 16.98 -4.99 2.04
N MET A 39 16.29 -3.84 1.90
CA MET A 39 14.87 -3.77 1.51
C MET A 39 13.96 -4.62 2.39
N ARG A 40 14.23 -4.71 3.70
CA ARG A 40 13.37 -5.48 4.61
C ARG A 40 11.95 -4.88 4.65
N ARG A 41 10.93 -5.75 4.65
CA ARG A 41 9.52 -5.36 4.56
C ARG A 41 8.80 -5.53 5.88
N TYR A 42 7.95 -4.56 6.21
CA TYR A 42 7.14 -4.54 7.43
C TYR A 42 5.71 -4.09 7.10
N PRO A 43 4.68 -4.90 7.40
CA PRO A 43 3.30 -4.48 7.20
C PRO A 43 2.97 -3.25 8.06
N LYS A 44 2.38 -2.20 7.46
CA LYS A 44 1.87 -1.05 8.21
C LYS A 44 0.51 -1.39 8.83
N PHE A 45 0.01 -0.54 9.74
CA PHE A 45 -1.31 -0.72 10.33
C PHE A 45 -2.44 -0.76 9.29
N SER A 46 -2.31 -0.05 8.18
CA SER A 46 -3.25 -0.12 7.06
C SER A 46 -3.34 -1.53 6.45
N ALA A 47 -2.24 -2.26 6.35
CA ALA A 47 -2.24 -3.65 5.86
C ALA A 47 -2.99 -4.59 6.82
N PHE A 48 -2.77 -4.45 8.14
CA PHE A 48 -3.51 -5.23 9.14
C PHE A 48 -5.00 -4.91 9.14
N TRP A 49 -5.35 -3.62 9.02
CA TRP A 49 -6.74 -3.19 8.91
C TRP A 49 -7.40 -3.75 7.65
N LEU A 50 -6.76 -3.61 6.48
CA LEU A 50 -7.30 -4.11 5.21
C LEU A 50 -7.48 -5.62 5.22
N LYS A 51 -6.52 -6.36 5.78
CA LYS A 51 -6.65 -7.81 6.01
C LYS A 51 -7.89 -8.14 6.83
N LYS A 52 -8.10 -7.45 7.96
CA LYS A 52 -9.28 -7.67 8.82
C LYS A 52 -10.59 -7.27 8.12
N PHE A 53 -10.57 -6.23 7.30
CA PHE A 53 -11.73 -5.78 6.55
C PHE A 53 -12.15 -6.78 5.46
N LEU A 54 -11.17 -7.37 4.75
CA LEU A 54 -11.42 -8.30 3.63
C LEU A 54 -11.71 -9.73 4.07
N LEU A 55 -11.12 -10.21 5.18
CA LEU A 55 -11.27 -11.59 5.66
C LEU A 55 -12.44 -11.77 6.65
N LYS A 56 -13.39 -10.83 6.67
CA LYS A 56 -14.61 -10.95 7.46
C LYS A 56 -15.61 -11.89 6.81
#